data_AF-A0A1R0XQ58-F1
#
_entry.id   AF-A0A1R0XQ58-F1
#
_cell.length_a   1.000
_cell.length_b   1.000
_cell.length_c   1.000
_cell.angle_alpha   90.00
_cell.angle_beta   90.00
_cell.angle_gamma   90.00
#
_symmetry.space_group_name_H-M   'P 1'
#
loop_
_entity.id
_entity.type
_entity.pdbx_description
1 polymer ?
#
loop_
_entity_poly.entity_id
_entity_poly.type
_entity_poly.pdbx_seq_one_letter_code
_entity_poly.pdbx_strand_id
1 'polypeptide(L)'
;MKKLYYTSFFYAILGLIAGVAYREITKMNDFEGNTILVALHTHILVLGFFFFIIALILAKLFNIHEAKSFNAWYIVYNIGLLITIGAMATRGMLQINGTDISFLPHIAGLGHTIVGAGIIWLQILLGKRIKS
;
A
#
# COMPACT_ATOMS: atom_id res chain seq x y z
N MET A 1 -18.57 -2.77 4.95
CA MET A 1 -18.08 -1.45 4.47
C MET A 1 -17.21 -0.71 5.49
N LYS A 2 -17.59 -0.62 6.78
CA LYS A 2 -16.82 0.11 7.84
C LYS A 2 -15.32 -0.17 7.83
N LYS A 3 -14.89 -1.43 7.64
CA LYS A 3 -13.47 -1.77 7.55
C LYS A 3 -12.73 -0.98 6.48
N LEU A 4 -13.28 -0.79 5.27
CA LEU A 4 -12.62 -0.03 4.19
C LEU A 4 -12.37 1.42 4.58
N TYR A 5 -13.32 2.04 5.29
CA TYR A 5 -13.15 3.38 5.83
C TYR A 5 -12.01 3.45 6.85
N TYR A 6 -11.99 2.54 7.83
CA TYR A 6 -10.91 2.52 8.83
C TYR A 6 -9.55 2.22 8.21
N THR A 7 -9.48 1.34 7.21
CA THR A 7 -8.25 1.05 6.46
C THR A 7 -7.76 2.28 5.69
N SER A 8 -8.67 2.95 4.97
CA SER A 8 -8.37 4.18 4.27
C SER A 8 -7.81 5.23 5.23
N PHE A 9 -8.48 5.44 6.36
CA PHE A 9 -8.06 6.40 7.37
C PHE A 9 -6.71 6.06 7.99
N PHE A 10 -6.48 4.77 8.29
CA PHE A 10 -5.20 4.28 8.76
C PHE A 10 -4.06 4.60 7.78
N TYR A 11 -4.24 4.28 6.49
CA TYR A 11 -3.22 4.58 5.48
C TYR A 11 -3.07 6.08 5.22
N ALA A 12 -4.12 6.89 5.40
CA ALA A 12 -3.99 8.35 5.33
C ALA A 12 -3.03 8.86 6.40
N ILE A 13 -3.26 8.47 7.66
CA ILE A 13 -2.38 8.83 8.78
C ILE A 13 -0.96 8.32 8.54
N LEU A 14 -0.81 7.05 8.18
CA LEU A 14 0.48 6.43 7.94
C LEU A 14 1.24 7.12 6.80
N GLY A 15 0.55 7.49 5.73
CA GLY A 15 1.14 8.20 4.59
C GLY A 15 1.61 9.60 4.98
N LEU A 16 0.79 10.36 5.71
CA LEU A 16 1.18 11.67 6.23
C LEU A 16 2.42 11.59 7.13
N ILE A 17 2.45 10.61 8.05
CA ILE A 17 3.63 10.35 8.90
C ILE A 17 4.84 10.02 8.03
N ALA A 18 4.71 9.15 7.02
CA ALA A 18 5.81 8.78 6.14
C ALA A 18 6.38 9.99 5.35
N GLY A 19 5.52 10.93 4.94
CA GLY A 19 5.95 12.14 4.24
C GLY A 19 6.77 13.07 5.14
N VAL A 20 6.34 13.27 6.38
CA VAL A 20 7.11 14.02 7.38
C VAL A 20 8.40 13.29 7.74
N ALA A 21 8.32 11.98 7.97
CA ALA A 21 9.47 11.15 8.34
C ALA A 21 10.56 11.20 7.28
N TYR A 22 10.24 11.10 5.98
CA TYR A 22 11.23 11.23 4.91
C TYR A 22 12.03 12.54 5.04
N ARG A 23 11.32 13.68 5.17
CA ARG A 23 11.95 15.01 5.25
C ARG A 23 12.83 15.17 6.49
N GLU A 24 12.36 14.73 7.65
CA GLU A 24 13.11 14.86 8.90
C GLU A 24 14.31 13.89 8.93
N ILE A 25 14.14 12.65 8.46
CA ILE A 25 15.22 11.65 8.45
C ILE A 25 16.35 12.08 7.49
N THR A 26 16.05 12.52 6.27
CA THR A 26 17.12 12.95 5.34
C THR A 26 17.87 14.16 5.88
N LYS A 27 17.16 15.10 6.52
CA LYS A 27 17.76 16.28 7.14
C LYS A 27 18.64 15.92 8.34
N MET A 28 18.20 15.00 9.20
CA MET A 28 18.97 14.57 10.38
C MET A 28 20.24 13.78 10.05
N ASN A 29 20.30 13.18 8.86
CA ASN A 29 21.44 12.37 8.43
C ASN A 29 22.31 13.07 7.38
N ASP A 30 22.11 14.37 7.13
CA ASP A 30 22.81 15.15 6.08
C ASP A 30 22.84 14.41 4.72
N PHE A 31 21.74 13.72 4.39
CA PHE A 31 21.67 12.85 3.22
C PHE A 31 21.26 13.65 1.97
N GLU A 32 22.17 13.81 1.01
CA GLU A 32 21.95 14.56 -0.24
C GLU A 32 21.55 13.67 -1.44
N GLY A 33 21.41 12.35 -1.25
CA GLY A 33 21.08 11.39 -2.30
C GLY A 33 19.58 11.13 -2.49
N ASN A 34 19.26 10.21 -3.40
CA ASN A 34 17.90 9.67 -3.54
C ASN A 34 17.77 8.34 -2.78
N THR A 35 16.76 8.25 -1.92
CA THR A 35 16.38 7.03 -1.20
C THR A 35 14.96 6.64 -1.59
N ILE A 36 14.65 5.34 -1.59
CA ILE A 36 13.30 4.84 -1.88
C ILE A 36 12.25 5.33 -0.85
N LEU A 37 12.65 5.88 0.30
CA LEU A 37 11.74 6.55 1.24
C LEU A 37 10.96 7.69 0.59
N VAL A 38 11.51 8.38 -0.43
CA VAL A 38 10.78 9.44 -1.14
C VAL A 38 9.51 8.91 -1.80
N ALA A 39 9.53 7.65 -2.27
CA ALA A 39 8.40 6.99 -2.90
C ALA A 39 7.48 6.29 -1.89
N LEU A 40 7.91 6.08 -0.65
CA LEU A 40 7.11 5.40 0.38
C LEU A 40 5.81 6.15 0.66
N HIS A 41 5.91 7.48 0.82
CA HIS A 41 4.75 8.35 1.05
C HIS A 41 3.69 8.20 -0.04
N THR A 42 4.10 8.26 -1.31
CA THR A 42 3.19 8.19 -2.45
C THR A 42 2.54 6.81 -2.57
N HIS A 43 3.28 5.72 -2.32
CA HIS A 43 2.71 4.38 -2.35
C HIS A 43 1.67 4.15 -1.25
N ILE A 44 1.92 4.64 -0.02
CA ILE A 44 0.96 4.54 1.08
C ILE A 44 -0.30 5.36 0.77
N LEU A 45 -0.15 6.60 0.28
CA LEU A 45 -1.31 7.43 -0.03
C LEU A 45 -2.11 6.90 -1.21
N VAL A 46 -1.46 6.48 -2.30
CA VAL A 46 -2.16 6.04 -3.51
C VAL A 46 -2.75 4.64 -3.32
N LEU A 47 -1.93 3.65 -2.96
CA LEU A 47 -2.34 2.23 -2.89
C LEU A 47 -3.01 1.86 -1.57
N GLY A 48 -2.84 2.69 -0.54
CA GLY A 48 -3.54 2.59 0.74
C GLY A 48 -4.73 3.54 0.81
N PHE A 49 -4.48 4.84 1.02
CA PHE A 49 -5.57 5.80 1.28
C PHE A 49 -6.55 5.93 0.12
N PHE A 50 -6.11 6.44 -1.04
CA PHE A 50 -6.98 6.70 -2.19
C PHE A 50 -7.61 5.41 -2.72
N PHE A 51 -6.84 4.33 -2.82
CA PHE A 51 -7.36 3.05 -3.27
C PHE A 51 -8.47 2.52 -2.36
N PHE A 52 -8.34 2.61 -1.03
CA PHE A 52 -9.39 2.16 -0.11
C PHE A 52 -10.60 3.12 -0.07
N ILE A 53 -10.43 4.42 -0.31
CA ILE A 53 -11.56 5.33 -0.58
C ILE A 53 -12.31 4.88 -1.82
N ILE A 54 -11.61 4.63 -2.92
CA ILE A 54 -12.23 4.17 -4.18
C ILE A 54 -12.93 2.83 -3.95
N ALA A 55 -12.29 1.88 -3.27
CA ALA A 55 -12.90 0.60 -2.92
C ALA A 55 -14.15 0.76 -2.03
N LEU A 56 -14.17 1.74 -1.12
CA LEU A 56 -15.34 2.07 -0.31
C LEU A 56 -16.49 2.61 -1.17
N ILE A 57 -16.20 3.52 -2.10
CA ILE A 57 -17.18 4.06 -3.06
C ILE A 57 -17.75 2.92 -3.92
N LEU A 58 -16.88 2.08 -4.49
CA LEU A 58 -17.31 0.91 -5.28
C LEU A 58 -18.15 -0.07 -4.44
N ALA A 59 -17.78 -0.29 -3.17
CA ALA A 59 -18.55 -1.11 -2.25
C ALA A 59 -19.93 -0.54 -1.95
N LYS A 60 -20.07 0.80 -1.93
CA LYS A 60 -21.34 1.49 -1.72
C LYS A 60 -22.22 1.50 -2.97
N LEU A 61 -21.63 1.60 -4.16
CA LEU A 61 -22.37 1.66 -5.43
C LEU A 61 -22.76 0.26 -5.96
N PHE A 62 -21.87 -0.72 -5.88
CA PHE A 62 -22.02 -2.01 -6.55
C PHE A 62 -22.14 -3.20 -5.59
N ASN A 63 -22.18 -2.96 -4.27
CA ASN A 63 -22.24 -4.00 -3.24
C ASN A 63 -21.16 -5.10 -3.41
N ILE A 64 -19.97 -4.73 -3.94
CA ILE A 64 -18.84 -5.67 -4.14
C ILE A 64 -18.42 -6.35 -2.82
N HIS A 65 -18.71 -5.71 -1.69
CA HIS A 65 -18.38 -6.20 -0.35
C HIS A 65 -19.22 -7.40 0.10
N GLU A 66 -20.34 -7.68 -0.57
CA GLU A 66 -21.19 -8.85 -0.31
C GLU A 66 -20.69 -10.12 -1.03
N ALA A 67 -19.70 -10.00 -1.92
CA ALA A 67 -19.14 -11.17 -2.59
C ALA A 67 -18.42 -12.07 -1.58
N LYS A 68 -18.64 -13.40 -1.67
CA LYS A 68 -18.04 -14.38 -0.74
C LYS A 68 -16.52 -14.25 -0.61
N SER A 69 -15.84 -13.97 -1.72
CA SER A 69 -14.37 -13.83 -1.76
C SER A 69 -13.86 -12.44 -1.38
N PHE A 70 -14.73 -11.47 -1.07
CA PHE A 70 -14.31 -10.10 -0.76
C PHE A 70 -13.46 -10.01 0.52
N ASN A 71 -13.78 -10.81 1.54
CA ASN A 71 -12.99 -10.82 2.78
C ASN A 71 -11.57 -11.37 2.55
N ALA A 72 -11.43 -12.44 1.78
CA ALA A 72 -10.14 -13.00 1.40
C ALA A 72 -9.32 -11.97 0.59
N TRP A 73 -9.93 -11.36 -0.42
CA TRP A 73 -9.32 -10.28 -1.19
C TRP A 73 -8.78 -9.15 -0.29
N TYR A 74 -9.61 -8.66 0.62
CA TYR A 74 -9.25 -7.56 1.52
C TYR A 74 -8.03 -7.89 2.39
N ILE A 75 -7.95 -9.12 2.90
CA ILE A 75 -6.81 -9.56 3.73
C ILE A 75 -5.55 -9.67 2.88
N VAL A 76 -5.63 -10.38 1.75
CA VAL A 76 -4.49 -10.61 0.85
C VAL A 76 -3.92 -9.30 0.32
N TYR A 77 -4.77 -8.36 -0.08
CA TYR A 77 -4.34 -7.04 -0.56
C TYR A 77 -3.59 -6.25 0.54
N ASN A 78 -4.12 -6.21 1.76
CA ASN A 78 -3.46 -5.52 2.86
C ASN A 78 -2.12 -6.17 3.22
N ILE A 79 -2.02 -7.50 3.23
CA ILE A 79 -0.75 -8.19 3.46
C ILE A 79 0.27 -7.82 2.39
N GLY A 80 -0.10 -7.87 1.12
CA GLY A 80 0.80 -7.48 0.02
C GLY A 80 1.27 -6.03 0.14
N LEU A 81 0.36 -5.12 0.48
CA LEU A 81 0.67 -3.70 0.65
C LEU A 81 1.61 -3.49 1.85
N LEU A 82 1.34 -4.11 3.00
CA LEU A 82 2.19 -4.03 4.19
C LEU A 82 3.60 -4.58 3.94
N ILE A 83 3.71 -5.70 3.22
CA ILE A 83 5.02 -6.25 2.80
C ILE A 83 5.77 -5.24 1.92
N THR A 84 5.08 -4.65 0.95
CA THR A 84 5.67 -3.68 0.01
C THR A 84 6.19 -2.45 0.75
N ILE A 85 5.35 -1.80 1.56
CA ILE A 85 5.73 -0.58 2.26
C ILE A 85 6.76 -0.85 3.36
N GLY A 86 6.70 -2.02 4.01
CA GLY A 86 7.70 -2.46 4.98
C GLY A 86 9.07 -2.65 4.33
N ALA A 87 9.13 -3.34 3.20
CA ALA A 87 10.36 -3.52 2.44
C ALA A 87 10.93 -2.19 1.92
N MET A 88 10.08 -1.28 1.44
CA MET A 88 10.48 0.07 1.04
C MET A 88 11.04 0.88 2.22
N ALA A 89 10.37 0.85 3.37
CA ALA A 89 10.83 1.55 4.58
C ALA A 89 12.19 1.02 5.04
N THR A 90 12.34 -0.30 5.18
CA THR A 90 13.61 -0.92 5.57
C THR A 90 14.73 -0.60 4.58
N ARG A 91 14.48 -0.77 3.27
CA ARG A 91 15.50 -0.52 2.25
C ARG A 91 15.91 0.94 2.22
N GLY A 92 14.94 1.84 2.33
CA GLY A 92 15.20 3.26 2.29
C GLY A 92 15.99 3.76 3.49
N MET A 93 15.81 3.17 4.68
CA MET A 93 16.67 3.43 5.83
C MET A 93 18.09 2.88 5.63
N LEU A 94 18.23 1.68 5.07
CA LEU A 94 19.55 1.09 4.79
C LEU A 94 20.35 1.95 3.79
N GLN A 95 19.68 2.48 2.76
CA GLN A 95 20.27 3.38 1.77
C GLN A 95 20.84 4.66 2.40
N ILE A 96 20.13 5.23 3.39
CA ILE A 96 20.62 6.39 4.14
C ILE A 96 21.89 6.03 4.92
N ASN A 97 21.96 4.82 5.46
CA ASN A 97 23.13 4.31 6.18
C ASN A 97 24.26 3.82 5.24
N GLY A 98 24.13 3.94 3.91
CA GLY A 98 25.12 3.44 2.96
C GLY A 98 25.21 1.91 2.89
N THR A 99 24.18 1.19 3.31
CA THR A 99 24.10 -0.28 3.35
C THR A 99 22.95 -0.79 2.47
N ASP A 100 22.97 -2.08 2.09
CA ASP A 100 21.83 -2.74 1.45
C ASP A 100 21.76 -4.22 1.87
N ILE A 101 20.58 -4.81 1.76
CA ILE A 101 20.34 -6.24 2.01
C ILE A 101 19.92 -6.89 0.69
N SER A 102 20.72 -7.84 0.21
CA SER A 102 20.56 -8.45 -1.12
C SER A 102 19.22 -9.16 -1.35
N PHE A 103 18.59 -9.71 -0.30
CA PHE A 103 17.29 -10.39 -0.44
C PHE A 103 16.09 -9.44 -0.34
N LEU A 104 16.27 -8.20 0.11
CA LEU A 104 15.18 -7.25 0.34
C LEU A 104 14.41 -6.87 -0.94
N PRO A 105 15.05 -6.74 -2.13
CA PRO A 105 14.33 -6.58 -3.40
C PRO A 105 13.38 -7.74 -3.72
N HIS A 106 13.70 -8.97 -3.32
CA HIS A 106 12.84 -10.13 -3.55
C HIS A 106 11.56 -10.05 -2.70
N ILE A 107 11.70 -9.62 -1.43
CA ILE A 107 10.56 -9.38 -0.54
C ILE A 107 9.67 -8.26 -1.09
N ALA A 108 10.28 -7.16 -1.55
CA ALA A 108 9.56 -6.07 -2.20
C ALA A 108 8.81 -6.56 -3.46
N GLY A 109 9.45 -7.39 -4.29
CA GLY A 109 8.83 -7.99 -5.48
C GLY A 109 7.65 -8.92 -5.17
N LEU A 110 7.73 -9.70 -4.09
CA LEU A 110 6.61 -10.52 -3.60
C LEU A 110 5.42 -9.66 -3.18
N GLY A 111 5.67 -8.64 -2.35
CA GLY A 111 4.63 -7.68 -1.96
C GLY A 111 3.96 -7.03 -3.18
N HIS A 112 4.77 -6.58 -4.13
CA HIS A 112 4.28 -5.93 -5.35
C HIS A 112 3.43 -6.87 -6.21
N THR A 113 3.84 -8.13 -6.34
CA THR A 113 3.08 -9.16 -7.07
C THR A 113 1.73 -9.43 -6.40
N ILE A 114 1.69 -9.53 -5.07
CA ILE A 114 0.45 -9.72 -4.31
C ILE A 114 -0.49 -8.51 -4.49
N VAL A 115 0.03 -7.28 -4.44
CA VAL A 115 -0.76 -6.06 -4.68
C VAL A 115 -1.32 -6.08 -6.10
N GLY A 116 -0.51 -6.37 -7.11
CA GLY A 116 -0.95 -6.47 -8.50
C GLY A 116 -2.06 -7.51 -8.71
N ALA A 117 -1.88 -8.71 -8.16
CA ALA A 117 -2.91 -9.75 -8.17
C ALA A 117 -4.19 -9.30 -7.44
N GLY A 118 -4.05 -8.58 -6.32
CA GLY A 118 -5.16 -8.01 -5.58
C GLY A 118 -5.95 -6.95 -6.35
N ILE A 119 -5.29 -6.11 -7.15
CA ILE A 119 -5.96 -5.13 -8.03
C ILE A 119 -6.78 -5.87 -9.09
N ILE A 120 -6.21 -6.88 -9.75
CA ILE A 120 -6.91 -7.69 -10.74
C ILE A 120 -8.12 -8.39 -10.10
N TRP A 121 -7.96 -8.95 -8.91
CA TRP A 121 -9.05 -9.61 -8.20
C TRP A 121 -10.20 -8.64 -7.85
N LEU A 122 -9.90 -7.41 -7.45
CA LEU A 122 -10.92 -6.38 -7.25
C LEU A 122 -11.70 -6.09 -8.55
N GLN A 123 -11.01 -6.02 -9.69
CA GLN A 123 -11.66 -5.82 -11.00
C GLN A 123 -12.58 -7.00 -11.36
N ILE A 124 -12.17 -8.24 -11.08
CA ILE A 124 -13.03 -9.42 -11.28
C ILE A 124 -14.29 -9.35 -10.39
N LEU A 125 -14.15 -8.93 -9.13
CA LEU A 125 -15.28 -8.73 -8.23
C LEU A 125 -16.25 -7.66 -8.75
N LEU A 126 -15.72 -6.56 -9.26
CA LEU A 126 -16.51 -5.48 -9.85
C LEU A 126 -17.22 -5.93 -11.13
N GLY A 127 -16.51 -6.61 -12.04
CA GLY A 127 -17.06 -7.11 -13.31
C GLY A 127 -18.22 -8.09 -13.12
N LYS A 128 -18.21 -8.88 -12.04
CA LYS A 128 -19.34 -9.75 -11.66
C LYS A 128 -20.57 -8.97 -11.21
N ARG A 129 -20.41 -7.76 -10.67
CA ARG A 129 -21.51 -6.91 -10.20
C ARG A 129 -22.07 -5.98 -11.26
N ILE A 130 -21.25 -5.56 -12.23
CA ILE A 130 -21.71 -4.73 -13.36
C ILE A 130 -22.58 -5.52 -14.35
N LYS A 131 -22.33 -6.83 -14.50
CA LYS A 131 -23.07 -7.71 -15.43
C LYS A 131 -24.38 -8.26 -14.84
N SER A 132 -24.73 -7.91 -13.61
CA SER A 132 -26.00 -8.26 -12.94
C SER A 132 -26.91 -7.05 -12.90
#